data_AF-A0A2K8SD39-F1
#
_entry.id   AF-A0A2K8SD39-F1
#
_cell.length_a   1.000
_cell.length_b   1.000
_cell.length_c   1.000
_cell.angle_alpha   90.00
_cell.angle_beta   90.00
_cell.angle_gamma   90.00
#
_symmetry.space_group_name_H-M   'P 1'
#
loop_
_entity.id
_entity.type
_entity.pdbx_description
1 polymer ?
#
loop_
_entity_poly.entity_id
_entity_poly.type
_entity_poly.pdbx_seq_one_letter_code
_entity_poly.pdbx_strand_id
1 'polypeptide(L)'
;MENNVIKMIVEIPKGSSNKYEYDINTNEISLDRVLYGANFYPGEYGFVPNTLDWDGDPLDVISLVTYPTLPGVGVNVRILGSIKMIDAGEIDTKLFGVFADDRRFDAYKTLEDVPQHLKDEIENFFLQYKSLQKKEVKINGWGTAEEAMHELKECKERYEEYKERYSKPNGKEEIMAEWKKKGLGQG
;
A
#
# COMPACT_ATOMS: atom_id res chain seq x y z
N MET A 1 -9.72 15.68 -14.33
CA MET A 1 -9.06 14.45 -13.86
C MET A 1 -10.14 13.40 -13.70
N GLU A 2 -9.91 12.18 -14.18
CA GLU A 2 -10.77 11.04 -13.81
C GLU A 2 -10.80 10.92 -12.27
N ASN A 3 -11.96 10.63 -11.68
CA ASN A 3 -12.18 10.71 -10.21
C ASN A 3 -11.35 9.71 -9.37
N ASN A 4 -10.55 8.85 -10.02
CA ASN A 4 -9.72 7.79 -9.43
C ASN A 4 -8.20 8.02 -9.62
N VAL A 5 -7.75 9.26 -9.88
CA VAL A 5 -6.31 9.60 -9.91
C VAL A 5 -5.90 10.20 -8.57
N ILE A 6 -4.90 9.59 -7.92
CA ILE A 6 -4.43 9.98 -6.58
C ILE A 6 -2.93 10.25 -6.58
N LYS A 7 -2.45 10.98 -5.58
CA LYS A 7 -1.01 11.18 -5.32
C LYS A 7 -0.49 10.08 -4.38
N MET A 8 0.56 9.39 -4.81
CA MET A 8 1.33 8.43 -4.01
C MET A 8 2.75 8.98 -3.80
N ILE A 9 3.35 8.73 -2.64
CA ILE A 9 4.80 8.86 -2.43
C ILE A 9 5.42 7.47 -2.58
N VAL A 10 6.42 7.33 -3.45
CA VAL A 10 7.14 6.08 -3.64
C VAL A 10 8.09 5.85 -2.48
N GLU A 11 8.06 4.66 -1.89
CA GLU A 11 9.07 4.22 -0.93
C GLU A 11 10.03 3.20 -1.57
N ILE A 12 9.49 2.26 -2.35
CA ILE A 12 10.24 1.11 -2.86
C ILE A 12 10.07 1.03 -4.38
N PRO A 13 11.12 1.32 -5.16
CA PRO A 13 11.06 1.23 -6.60
C PRO A 13 10.90 -0.22 -7.07
N LYS A 14 10.24 -0.39 -8.21
CA LYS A 14 10.03 -1.69 -8.85
C LYS A 14 11.37 -2.42 -9.05
N GLY A 15 11.42 -3.69 -8.65
CA GLY A 15 12.60 -4.55 -8.75
C GLY A 15 13.55 -4.50 -7.56
N SER A 16 13.27 -3.66 -6.54
CA SER A 16 14.07 -3.58 -5.32
C SER A 16 13.81 -4.77 -4.38
N SER A 17 14.88 -5.26 -3.75
CA SER A 17 14.82 -6.15 -2.58
C SER A 17 15.13 -5.42 -1.26
N ASN A 18 15.38 -4.12 -1.31
CA ASN A 18 15.45 -3.25 -0.14
C ASN A 18 14.05 -2.71 0.16
N LYS A 19 13.49 -3.07 1.32
CA LYS A 19 12.30 -2.42 1.86
C LYS A 19 12.74 -1.15 2.59
N TYR A 20 12.58 -0.03 1.90
CA TYR A 20 12.60 1.29 2.50
C TYR A 20 11.27 1.59 3.19
N GLU A 21 11.25 2.55 4.10
CA GLU A 21 10.08 3.04 4.82
C GLU A 21 10.28 4.51 5.17
N TYR A 22 9.22 5.31 5.08
CA TYR A 22 9.18 6.71 5.48
C TYR A 22 8.75 6.82 6.94
N ASP A 23 9.60 7.37 7.80
CA ASP A 23 9.27 7.61 9.19
C ASP A 23 8.74 9.04 9.38
N ILE A 24 7.48 9.15 9.77
CA ILE A 24 6.78 10.42 9.98
C ILE A 24 7.39 11.26 11.11
N ASN A 25 8.04 10.63 12.11
CA ASN A 25 8.63 11.33 13.25
C ASN A 25 9.97 11.99 12.88
N THR A 26 10.76 11.33 12.03
CA THR A 26 12.08 11.82 11.58
C THR A 26 12.01 12.59 10.27
N ASN A 27 10.95 12.42 9.47
CA ASN A 27 10.82 12.94 8.10
C ASN A 27 11.95 12.41 7.18
N GLU A 28 12.37 11.16 7.40
CA GLU A 28 13.44 10.49 6.67
C GLU A 28 12.94 9.19 6.02
N ILE A 29 13.52 8.84 4.87
CA ILE A 29 13.38 7.50 4.28
C ILE A 29 14.56 6.65 4.74
N SER A 30 14.25 5.61 5.50
CA SER A 30 15.25 4.69 6.06
C SER A 30 15.11 3.30 5.45
N LEU A 31 16.20 2.54 5.42
CA LEU A 31 16.15 1.11 5.11
C LEU A 31 15.64 0.36 6.34
N ASP A 32 14.35 0.00 6.37
CA ASP A 32 13.78 -0.92 7.37
C ASP A 32 14.50 -2.27 7.31
N ARG A 33 14.51 -2.91 6.11
CA ARG A 33 15.19 -4.20 5.93
C ARG A 33 15.50 -4.54 4.48
N VAL A 34 16.51 -5.40 4.29
CA VAL A 34 16.61 -6.21 3.07
C VAL A 34 15.62 -7.37 3.17
N LEU A 35 14.89 -7.70 2.10
CA LEU A 35 13.97 -8.83 2.09
C LEU A 35 14.74 -10.15 2.34
N TYR A 36 14.13 -11.04 3.14
CA TYR A 36 14.83 -12.25 3.63
C TYR A 36 14.92 -13.34 2.55
N GLY A 37 13.94 -13.37 1.64
CA GLY A 37 13.93 -14.27 0.48
C GLY A 37 14.39 -13.56 -0.80
N ALA A 38 14.63 -14.34 -1.86
CA ALA A 38 14.97 -13.83 -3.20
C ALA A 38 13.75 -13.22 -3.93
N ASN A 39 13.07 -12.29 -3.26
CA ASN A 39 11.90 -11.58 -3.76
C ASN A 39 12.28 -10.14 -4.12
N PHE A 40 11.56 -9.56 -5.07
CA PHE A 40 11.66 -8.17 -5.48
C PHE A 40 10.26 -7.59 -5.63
N TYR A 41 10.07 -6.32 -5.30
CA TYR A 41 8.78 -5.66 -5.46
C TYR A 41 8.38 -5.60 -6.95
N PRO A 42 7.21 -6.14 -7.36
CA PRO A 42 6.84 -6.26 -8.78
C PRO A 42 6.33 -4.95 -9.41
N GLY A 43 5.99 -3.95 -8.58
CA GLY A 43 5.61 -2.59 -8.98
C GLY A 43 6.27 -1.54 -8.09
N GLU A 44 6.02 -0.27 -8.40
CA GLU A 44 6.36 0.83 -7.50
C GLU A 44 5.45 0.73 -6.28
N TYR A 45 6.04 0.72 -5.09
CA TYR A 45 5.33 0.60 -3.83
C TYR A 45 5.55 1.84 -2.98
N GLY A 46 4.52 2.24 -2.25
CA GLY A 46 4.56 3.32 -1.27
C GLY A 46 3.15 3.65 -0.81
N PHE A 47 2.92 4.87 -0.35
CA PHE A 47 1.70 5.21 0.38
C PHE A 47 1.01 6.48 -0.11
N VAL A 48 -0.24 6.67 0.31
CA VAL A 48 -1.00 7.90 0.09
C VAL A 48 -0.83 8.84 1.31
N PRO A 49 -0.33 10.07 1.15
CA PRO A 49 -0.25 11.02 2.26
C PRO A 49 -1.60 11.34 2.90
N ASN A 50 -1.60 11.61 4.21
CA ASN A 50 -2.78 11.99 4.99
C ASN A 50 -3.88 10.92 4.97
N THR A 51 -3.46 9.66 5.15
CA THR A 51 -4.33 8.49 5.31
C THR A 51 -3.85 7.71 6.52
N LEU A 52 -4.72 6.84 7.05
CA LEU A 52 -4.40 5.93 8.14
C LEU A 52 -5.23 4.66 7.95
N ASP A 53 -4.59 3.53 7.68
CA ASP A 53 -5.21 2.21 7.56
C ASP A 53 -5.24 1.47 8.91
N TRP A 54 -5.82 0.27 8.93
CA TRP A 54 -6.06 -0.53 10.13
C TRP A 54 -4.82 -1.15 10.76
N ASP A 55 -3.71 -1.27 10.03
CA ASP A 55 -2.39 -1.65 10.53
C ASP A 55 -1.63 -0.48 11.22
N GLY A 56 -2.23 0.72 11.20
CA GLY A 56 -1.68 1.93 11.80
C GLY A 56 -0.68 2.68 10.92
N ASP A 57 -0.52 2.28 9.66
CA ASP A 57 0.30 2.97 8.67
C ASP A 57 -0.55 3.76 7.66
N PRO A 58 0.05 4.66 6.86
CA PRO A 58 -0.66 5.29 5.76
C PRO A 58 -1.02 4.25 4.68
N LEU A 59 -2.21 4.39 4.09
CA LEU A 59 -2.75 3.46 3.10
C LEU A 59 -1.77 3.19 1.94
N ASP A 60 -1.44 1.92 1.79
CA ASP A 60 -0.48 1.41 0.81
C ASP A 60 -1.01 1.39 -0.63
N VAL A 61 -0.08 1.51 -1.57
CA VAL A 61 -0.33 1.47 -3.01
C VAL A 61 0.79 0.72 -3.71
N ILE A 62 0.43 -0.25 -4.55
CA ILE A 62 1.33 -0.83 -5.55
C ILE A 62 0.89 -0.43 -6.96
N SER A 63 1.84 -0.01 -7.81
CA SER A 63 1.55 0.55 -9.12
C SER A 63 2.48 0.05 -10.24
N LEU A 64 1.93 -0.18 -11.42
CA LEU A 64 2.71 -0.57 -12.60
C LEU A 64 3.38 0.63 -13.30
N VAL A 65 4.63 0.41 -13.73
CA VAL A 65 5.54 1.36 -14.44
C VAL A 65 6.53 0.53 -15.31
N THR A 66 7.08 0.98 -16.46
CA THR A 66 8.30 0.26 -16.99
C THR A 66 9.53 0.68 -16.23
N TYR A 67 9.75 1.98 -16.14
CA TYR A 67 10.98 2.55 -15.59
C TYR A 67 10.76 2.87 -14.12
N PRO A 68 11.49 2.19 -13.20
CA PRO A 68 11.38 2.48 -11.78
C PRO A 68 11.80 3.90 -11.46
N THR A 69 11.25 4.44 -10.36
CA THR A 69 11.60 5.77 -9.86
C THR A 69 12.64 5.70 -8.73
N LEU A 70 12.66 6.71 -7.86
CA LEU A 70 13.51 6.78 -6.67
C LEU A 70 12.60 6.88 -5.43
N PRO A 71 13.03 6.37 -4.26
CA PRO A 71 12.33 6.62 -3.00
C PRO A 71 12.14 8.12 -2.75
N GLY A 72 10.99 8.50 -2.19
CA GLY A 72 10.57 9.87 -1.89
C GLY A 72 9.93 10.63 -3.07
N VAL A 73 9.86 10.04 -4.26
CA VAL A 73 9.24 10.71 -5.41
C VAL A 73 7.72 10.67 -5.30
N GLY A 74 7.08 11.84 -5.43
CA GLY A 74 5.64 11.95 -5.56
C GLY A 74 5.19 11.69 -6.99
N VAL A 75 4.22 10.79 -7.17
CA VAL A 75 3.68 10.39 -8.49
C VAL A 75 2.15 10.39 -8.48
N ASN A 76 1.54 10.54 -9.66
CA ASN A 76 0.10 10.35 -9.84
C ASN A 76 -0.18 8.92 -10.28
N VAL A 77 -1.09 8.24 -9.58
CA VAL A 77 -1.49 6.86 -9.85
C VAL A 77 -2.99 6.85 -10.14
N ARG A 78 -3.36 6.24 -11.26
CA ARG A 78 -4.76 5.95 -11.60
C ARG A 78 -5.12 4.59 -11.02
N ILE A 79 -6.08 4.59 -10.11
CA ILE A 79 -6.50 3.40 -9.35
C ILE A 79 -7.40 2.51 -10.20
N LEU A 80 -7.03 1.23 -10.28
CA LEU A 80 -7.79 0.20 -10.99
C LEU A 80 -8.56 -0.70 -10.02
N GLY A 81 -8.08 -0.86 -8.78
CA GLY A 81 -8.68 -1.72 -7.78
C GLY A 81 -7.88 -1.75 -6.48
N SER A 82 -8.10 -2.79 -5.67
CA SER A 82 -7.37 -3.05 -4.42
C SER A 82 -7.08 -4.54 -4.24
N ILE A 83 -6.17 -4.85 -3.32
CA ILE A 83 -5.83 -6.20 -2.86
C ILE A 83 -6.29 -6.28 -1.40
N LYS A 84 -7.31 -7.11 -1.13
CA LYS A 84 -7.85 -7.30 0.23
C LYS A 84 -6.94 -8.25 0.98
N MET A 85 -5.98 -7.72 1.75
CA MET A 85 -4.94 -8.51 2.40
C MET A 85 -5.08 -8.46 3.92
N ILE A 86 -4.72 -9.57 4.57
CA ILE A 86 -4.57 -9.68 6.01
C ILE A 86 -3.11 -10.04 6.29
N ASP A 87 -2.37 -9.19 7.00
CA ASP A 87 -0.97 -9.42 7.41
C ASP A 87 -0.93 -9.66 8.93
N ALA A 88 -0.50 -10.83 9.36
CA ALA A 88 -0.43 -11.20 10.79
C ALA A 88 -1.74 -11.01 11.60
N GLY A 89 -2.90 -11.01 10.92
CA GLY A 89 -4.23 -10.87 11.52
C GLY A 89 -4.81 -9.45 11.49
N GLU A 90 -4.06 -8.47 10.98
CA GLU A 90 -4.51 -7.09 10.80
C GLU A 90 -4.94 -6.88 9.35
N ILE A 91 -5.99 -6.08 9.13
CA ILE A 91 -6.42 -5.66 7.79
C ILE A 91 -5.37 -4.69 7.25
N ASP A 92 -4.85 -4.97 6.06
CA ASP A 92 -3.82 -4.18 5.38
C ASP A 92 -4.20 -4.13 3.89
N THR A 93 -5.12 -3.23 3.52
CA THR A 93 -5.64 -3.18 2.16
C THR A 93 -4.71 -2.36 1.28
N LYS A 94 -4.21 -2.96 0.19
CA LYS A 94 -3.33 -2.24 -0.74
C LYS A 94 -4.12 -1.76 -1.94
N LEU A 95 -4.07 -0.46 -2.24
CA LEU A 95 -4.56 0.03 -3.52
C LEU A 95 -3.68 -0.47 -4.66
N PHE A 96 -4.27 -0.64 -5.83
CA PHE A 96 -3.56 -1.06 -7.03
C PHE A 96 -3.90 -0.17 -8.22
N GLY A 97 -2.88 0.17 -9.00
CA GLY A 97 -3.07 1.02 -10.17
C GLY A 97 -1.90 1.05 -11.15
N VAL A 98 -1.91 2.10 -11.96
CA VAL A 98 -0.87 2.39 -12.96
C VAL A 98 -0.45 3.85 -12.85
N PHE A 99 0.77 4.18 -13.22
CA PHE A 99 1.20 5.58 -13.32
C PHE A 99 0.30 6.33 -14.32
N ALA A 100 -0.26 7.46 -13.91
CA ALA A 100 -1.22 8.21 -14.73
C ALA A 100 -0.56 8.85 -15.97
N ASP A 101 0.71 9.22 -15.87
CA ASP A 101 1.50 9.82 -16.96
C ASP A 101 2.18 8.77 -17.87
N ASP A 102 1.89 7.49 -17.64
CA ASP A 102 2.49 6.37 -18.34
C ASP A 102 1.58 5.80 -19.44
N ARG A 103 1.83 6.27 -20.67
CA ARG A 103 0.96 5.96 -21.83
C ARG A 103 0.89 4.50 -22.25
N ARG A 104 1.82 3.63 -21.84
CA ARG A 104 1.66 2.17 -22.12
C ARG A 104 0.41 1.61 -21.43
N PHE A 105 0.06 2.17 -20.27
CA PHE A 105 -1.10 1.75 -19.50
C PHE A 105 -2.37 2.53 -19.85
N ASP A 106 -2.37 3.29 -20.97
CA ASP A 106 -3.57 4.00 -21.46
C ASP A 106 -4.76 3.04 -21.62
N ALA A 107 -4.50 1.78 -22.02
CA ALA A 107 -5.52 0.74 -22.22
C ALA A 107 -6.04 0.11 -20.91
N TYR A 108 -5.31 0.18 -19.80
CA TYR A 108 -5.75 -0.45 -18.54
C TYR A 108 -6.67 0.52 -17.82
N LYS A 109 -8.00 0.37 -17.96
CA LYS A 109 -9.03 1.22 -17.33
C LYS A 109 -9.65 0.58 -16.09
N THR A 110 -9.79 -0.73 -16.07
CA THR A 110 -10.27 -1.52 -14.92
C THR A 110 -9.32 -2.68 -14.59
N LEU A 111 -9.63 -3.51 -13.58
CA LEU A 111 -8.83 -4.70 -13.25
C LEU A 111 -8.89 -5.80 -14.32
N GLU A 112 -9.97 -5.83 -15.10
CA GLU A 112 -10.19 -6.80 -16.17
C GLU A 112 -9.23 -6.57 -17.35
N ASP A 113 -8.80 -5.32 -17.56
CA ASP A 113 -7.81 -4.97 -18.59
C ASP A 113 -6.38 -5.40 -18.21
N VAL A 114 -6.14 -5.76 -16.95
CA VAL A 114 -4.83 -6.19 -16.45
C VAL A 114 -4.65 -7.69 -16.68
N PRO A 115 -3.61 -8.13 -17.42
CA PRO A 115 -3.32 -9.53 -17.66
C PRO A 115 -3.31 -10.35 -16.35
N GLN A 116 -4.02 -11.48 -16.34
CA GLN A 116 -4.18 -12.30 -15.13
C GLN A 116 -2.84 -12.66 -14.49
N HIS A 117 -1.84 -13.03 -15.30
CA HIS A 117 -0.51 -13.39 -14.81
C HIS A 117 0.17 -12.26 -14.00
N LEU A 118 -0.01 -10.99 -14.37
CA LEU A 118 0.53 -9.86 -13.59
C LEU A 118 -0.15 -9.73 -12.21
N LYS A 119 -1.45 -10.00 -12.13
CA LYS A 119 -2.17 -10.05 -10.85
C LYS A 119 -1.66 -11.22 -10.00
N ASP A 120 -1.51 -12.40 -10.60
CA ASP A 120 -0.98 -13.60 -9.93
C ASP A 120 0.46 -13.38 -9.39
N GLU A 121 1.33 -12.68 -10.14
CA GLU A 121 2.69 -12.33 -9.70
C GLU A 121 2.69 -11.38 -8.49
N ILE A 122 1.81 -10.37 -8.49
CA ILE A 122 1.66 -9.43 -7.37
C ILE A 122 1.08 -10.14 -6.13
N GLU A 123 0.06 -10.97 -6.32
CA GLU A 123 -0.56 -11.78 -5.27
C GLU A 123 0.46 -12.72 -4.63
N ASN A 124 1.20 -13.48 -5.45
CA ASN A 124 2.27 -14.34 -4.98
C ASN A 124 3.39 -13.57 -4.26
N PHE A 125 3.76 -12.37 -4.69
CA PHE A 125 4.74 -11.55 -3.96
C PHE A 125 4.30 -11.30 -2.51
N PHE A 126 3.07 -10.82 -2.30
CA PHE A 126 2.57 -10.54 -0.94
C PHE A 126 2.38 -11.82 -0.11
N LEU A 127 2.01 -12.95 -0.70
CA LEU A 127 1.95 -14.23 0.00
C LEU A 127 3.35 -14.74 0.44
N GLN A 128 4.41 -14.45 -0.33
CA GLN A 128 5.74 -15.06 -0.11
C GLN A 128 6.78 -14.15 0.55
N TYR A 129 6.67 -12.81 0.46
CA TYR A 129 7.77 -11.91 0.84
C TYR A 129 8.16 -11.96 2.33
N LYS A 130 7.24 -12.35 3.21
CA LYS A 130 7.45 -12.53 4.66
C LYS A 130 7.56 -14.01 5.11
N SER A 131 7.48 -14.99 4.19
CA SER A 131 7.53 -16.43 4.52
C SER A 131 8.74 -16.83 5.38
N LEU A 132 9.95 -16.38 5.02
CA LEU A 132 11.18 -16.66 5.78
C LEU A 132 11.27 -15.93 7.13
N GLN A 133 10.40 -14.95 7.38
CA GLN A 133 10.20 -14.33 8.69
C GLN A 133 9.20 -15.11 9.56
N LYS A 134 8.64 -16.23 9.07
CA LYS A 134 7.58 -17.02 9.72
C LYS A 134 6.33 -16.20 10.05
N LYS A 135 6.01 -15.22 9.21
CA LYS A 135 4.75 -14.47 9.26
C LYS A 135 3.82 -14.97 8.15
N GLU A 136 2.54 -15.04 8.46
CA GLU A 136 1.49 -15.45 7.53
C GLU A 136 0.81 -14.21 6.95
N VAL A 137 0.60 -14.23 5.64
CA VAL A 137 -0.17 -13.25 4.87
C VAL A 137 -1.29 -14.00 4.16
N LYS A 138 -2.51 -13.47 4.18
CA LYS A 138 -3.66 -14.00 3.43
C LYS A 138 -4.18 -12.95 2.47
N ILE A 139 -4.65 -13.39 1.31
CA ILE A 139 -5.29 -12.52 0.32
C ILE A 139 -6.71 -13.01 0.11
N ASN A 140 -7.66 -12.14 0.40
CA ASN A 140 -9.11 -12.35 0.27
C ASN A 140 -9.62 -11.81 -1.08
N GLY A 141 -8.81 -11.95 -2.13
CA GLY A 141 -9.11 -11.53 -3.49
C GLY A 141 -8.92 -10.03 -3.78
N TRP A 142 -9.30 -9.66 -5.00
CA TRP A 142 -9.17 -8.31 -5.55
C TRP A 142 -10.47 -7.52 -5.39
N GLY A 143 -10.37 -6.24 -5.03
CA GLY A 143 -11.48 -5.28 -5.00
C GLY A 143 -11.50 -4.37 -6.23
N THR A 144 -12.68 -3.92 -6.62
CA THR A 144 -12.92 -2.99 -7.73
C THR A 144 -12.33 -1.59 -7.47
N ALA A 145 -12.22 -0.77 -8.52
CA ALA A 145 -11.83 0.65 -8.38
C ALA A 145 -12.76 1.42 -7.42
N GLU A 146 -14.05 1.10 -7.38
CA GLU A 146 -15.02 1.73 -6.48
C GLU A 146 -14.73 1.36 -5.01
N GLU A 147 -14.54 0.08 -4.70
CA GLU A 147 -14.15 -0.39 -3.36
C GLU A 147 -12.82 0.23 -2.91
N ALA A 148 -11.84 0.33 -3.82
CA ALA A 148 -10.54 0.96 -3.57
C ALA A 148 -10.65 2.45 -3.24
N MET A 149 -11.52 3.19 -3.94
CA MET A 149 -11.77 4.61 -3.67
C MET A 149 -12.63 4.82 -2.41
N HIS A 150 -13.45 3.85 -2.03
CA HIS A 150 -14.16 3.84 -0.75
C HIS A 150 -13.18 3.66 0.42
N GLU A 151 -12.30 2.65 0.36
CA GLU A 151 -11.23 2.44 1.36
C GLU A 151 -10.36 3.70 1.53
N LEU A 152 -9.94 4.32 0.41
CA LEU A 152 -9.19 5.58 0.46
C LEU A 152 -9.93 6.69 1.20
N LYS A 153 -11.26 6.77 1.03
CA LYS A 153 -12.07 7.77 1.72
C LYS A 153 -12.13 7.48 3.22
N GLU A 154 -12.40 6.23 3.62
CA GLU A 154 -12.42 5.82 5.03
C GLU A 154 -11.06 6.05 5.70
N CYS A 155 -9.95 5.69 5.05
CA CYS A 155 -8.59 5.95 5.52
C CYS A 155 -8.28 7.45 5.70
N LYS A 156 -8.83 8.34 4.86
CA LYS A 156 -8.71 9.81 5.04
C LYS A 156 -9.53 10.32 6.22
N GLU A 157 -10.77 9.84 6.36
CA GLU A 157 -11.64 10.20 7.49
C GLU A 157 -11.01 9.74 8.82
N ARG A 158 -10.47 8.51 8.86
CA ARG A 158 -9.71 7.97 9.99
C ARG A 158 -8.47 8.79 10.30
N TYR A 159 -7.68 9.19 9.29
CA TYR A 159 -6.55 10.10 9.50
C TYR A 159 -7.00 11.41 10.15
N GLU A 160 -8.06 12.06 9.67
CA GLU A 160 -8.56 13.32 10.25
C GLU A 160 -9.04 13.16 11.70
N GLU A 161 -9.67 12.03 12.06
CA GLU A 161 -10.06 11.72 13.44
C GLU A 161 -8.85 11.58 14.37
N TYR A 162 -7.78 10.93 13.90
CA TYR A 162 -6.64 10.54 14.74
C TYR A 162 -5.37 11.40 14.59
N LYS A 163 -5.28 12.33 13.62
CA LYS A 163 -4.03 13.05 13.26
C LYS A 163 -3.29 13.74 14.41
N GLU A 164 -4.03 14.34 15.34
CA GLU A 164 -3.45 15.04 16.52
C GLU A 164 -2.82 14.07 17.53
N ARG A 165 -3.33 12.83 17.59
CA ARG A 165 -2.76 11.75 18.41
C ARG A 165 -1.65 11.03 17.66
N TYR A 166 -1.86 10.72 16.38
CA TYR A 166 -0.91 10.03 15.51
C TYR A 166 0.45 10.76 15.42
N SER A 167 0.43 12.09 15.39
CA SER A 167 1.65 12.92 15.28
C SER A 167 2.44 13.08 16.58
N LYS A 168 2.03 12.43 17.69
CA LYS A 168 2.75 12.47 18.97
C LYS A 168 3.70 11.27 19.08
N PRO A 169 4.79 11.38 19.86
CA PRO A 169 5.61 10.21 20.19
C PRO A 169 4.74 9.08 20.77
N ASN A 170 4.89 7.87 20.21
CA ASN A 170 4.10 6.67 20.52
C ASN A 170 2.60 6.73 20.14
N GLY A 171 2.18 7.74 19.37
CA GLY A 171 0.79 7.94 18.98
C GLY A 171 0.19 6.77 18.20
N LYS A 172 0.95 6.20 17.25
CA LYS A 172 0.58 4.99 16.50
C LYS A 172 0.28 3.82 17.45
N GLU A 173 1.18 3.52 18.37
CA GLU A 173 1.07 2.40 19.30
C GLU A 173 -0.13 2.55 20.25
N GLU A 174 -0.40 3.76 20.74
CA GLU A 174 -1.58 4.04 21.57
C GLU A 174 -2.89 3.84 20.81
N ILE A 175 -2.97 4.30 19.55
CA ILE A 175 -4.12 4.13 18.67
C ILE A 175 -4.35 2.64 18.37
N MET A 176 -3.31 1.92 17.95
CA MET A 176 -3.38 0.47 17.67
C MET A 176 -3.84 -0.33 18.89
N ALA A 177 -3.34 0.01 20.09
CA ALA A 177 -3.78 -0.64 21.33
C ALA A 177 -5.25 -0.34 21.66
N GLU A 178 -5.77 0.84 21.31
CA GLU A 178 -7.19 1.19 21.44
C GLU A 178 -8.07 0.39 20.47
N TRP A 179 -7.69 0.34 19.19
CA TRP A 179 -8.41 -0.42 18.16
C TRP A 179 -8.49 -1.90 18.49
N LYS A 180 -7.37 -2.51 18.91
CA LYS A 180 -7.33 -3.91 19.34
C LYS A 180 -8.27 -4.20 20.51
N LYS A 181 -8.39 -3.30 21.49
CA LYS A 181 -9.36 -3.43 22.60
C LYS A 181 -10.81 -3.31 22.13
N LYS A 182 -11.07 -2.55 21.06
CA LYS A 182 -12.40 -2.37 20.45
C LYS A 182 -12.73 -3.43 19.38
N GLY A 183 -11.79 -4.32 19.04
CA GLY A 183 -11.95 -5.30 17.96
C GLY A 183 -11.92 -4.71 16.55
N LEU A 184 -11.41 -3.48 16.38
CA LEU A 184 -11.34 -2.81 15.08
C LEU A 184 -10.09 -3.25 14.30
N GLY A 185 -10.20 -3.31 12.97
CA GLY A 185 -9.07 -3.59 12.07
C GLY A 185 -8.53 -5.03 12.10
N GLN A 186 -9.24 -5.98 12.72
CA GLN A 186 -8.85 -7.39 12.81
C GLN A 186 -9.55 -8.20 11.71
N GLY A 187 -8.84 -9.18 11.11
CA GLY A 187 -9.33 -10.05 10.03
C GLY A 187 -9.40 -11.54 10.36
#